data_AF-A0A934XX41-F1
#
_entry.id   AF-A0A934XX41-F1
#
_cell.length_a   1.000
_cell.length_b   1.000
_cell.length_c   1.000
_cell.angle_alpha   90.00
_cell.angle_beta   90.00
_cell.angle_gamma   90.00
#
_symmetry.space_group_name_H-M   'P 1'
#
loop_
_entity.id
_entity.type
_entity.pdbx_description
1 polymer ?
#
loop_
_entity_poly.entity_id
_entity_poly.type
_entity_poly.pdbx_seq_one_letter_code
_entity_poly.pdbx_strand_id
1 'polypeptide(L)'
;MAGAPASFLFHDYESFGARPRIDRPSQFAAVRTDAELNEIDTPVAFHCQPTRDVLPDPDACLITGITPQFAQREGVPEPEFFARVHEAMTVPGSCVLGYNSIRFDDELTRHGLWRNFFPPYDREWRNGSSRWDLIDPLRAAYALRPAGLNWPTRDDGAPSFRLEHLTAANGIEHAGAHDALVDVRATIALARRMRNA
;
A
#
# COMPACT_ATOMS: atom_id res chain seq x y z
N MET A 1 28.81 -4.56 -12.01
CA MET A 1 27.59 -3.90 -12.52
C MET A 1 27.26 -2.80 -11.54
N ALA A 2 27.17 -1.54 -11.99
CA ALA A 2 26.69 -0.46 -11.13
C ALA A 2 25.27 -0.85 -10.68
N GLY A 3 25.01 -0.90 -9.37
CA GLY A 3 23.69 -1.23 -8.85
C GLY A 3 22.67 -0.25 -9.41
N ALA A 4 21.51 -0.75 -9.85
CA ALA A 4 20.40 0.12 -10.21
C ALA A 4 20.17 1.15 -9.08
N PRO A 5 19.87 2.42 -9.40
CA PRO A 5 19.62 3.42 -8.38
C PRO A 5 18.52 2.92 -7.44
N ALA A 6 18.75 3.06 -6.13
CA ALA A 6 17.78 2.67 -5.13
C ALA A 6 16.50 3.51 -5.33
N SER A 7 15.36 2.84 -5.46
CA SER A 7 14.05 3.49 -5.58
C SER A 7 13.10 3.00 -4.51
N PHE A 8 12.10 3.80 -4.17
CA PHE A 8 10.99 3.36 -3.33
C PHE A 8 9.78 3.04 -4.21
N LEU A 9 9.10 1.94 -3.93
CA LEU A 9 7.80 1.64 -4.51
C LEU A 9 6.76 1.68 -3.39
N PHE A 10 6.04 2.80 -3.31
CA PHE A 10 4.90 2.95 -2.40
C PHE A 10 3.71 2.23 -3.01
N HIS A 11 3.02 1.40 -2.24
CA HIS A 11 1.83 0.71 -2.71
C HIS A 11 0.74 0.65 -1.64
N ASP A 12 -0.46 0.33 -2.08
CA ASP A 12 -1.60 0.00 -1.24
C ASP A 12 -2.57 -0.94 -1.99
N TYR A 13 -3.33 -1.73 -1.24
CA TYR A 13 -4.43 -2.53 -1.77
C TYR A 13 -5.74 -2.14 -1.13
N GLU A 14 -6.77 -2.11 -1.96
CA GLU A 14 -8.13 -2.37 -1.48
C GLU A 14 -8.43 -3.86 -1.63
N SER A 15 -9.14 -4.43 -0.65
CA SER A 15 -9.51 -5.84 -0.64
C SER A 15 -10.98 -6.04 -0.33
N PHE A 16 -11.48 -7.21 -0.72
CA PHE A 16 -12.83 -7.69 -0.38
C PHE A 16 -12.92 -8.30 1.02
N GLY A 17 -11.99 -7.99 1.93
CA GLY A 17 -12.00 -8.47 3.31
C GLY A 17 -10.65 -8.36 4.02
N ALA A 18 -10.68 -8.42 5.35
CA ALA A 18 -9.54 -8.13 6.21
C ALA A 18 -8.59 -9.31 6.48
N ARG A 19 -8.78 -10.48 5.84
CA ARG A 19 -7.95 -11.68 6.05
C ARG A 19 -7.14 -11.99 4.78
N PRO A 20 -5.87 -11.56 4.70
CA PRO A 20 -5.03 -11.70 3.49
C PRO A 20 -4.90 -13.12 2.94
N ARG A 21 -5.04 -14.11 3.82
CA ARG A 21 -4.94 -15.53 3.47
C ARG A 21 -6.10 -16.03 2.61
N ILE A 22 -7.30 -15.48 2.78
CA ILE A 22 -8.52 -16.03 2.17
C ILE A 22 -9.36 -15.01 1.41
N ASP A 23 -9.36 -13.75 1.84
CA ASP A 23 -10.07 -12.69 1.14
C ASP A 23 -9.26 -12.24 -0.09
N ARG A 24 -9.93 -11.70 -1.11
CA ARG A 24 -9.32 -11.38 -2.42
C ARG A 24 -9.05 -9.88 -2.57
N PRO A 25 -8.00 -9.46 -3.31
CA PRO A 25 -7.82 -8.05 -3.65
C PRO A 25 -8.98 -7.55 -4.52
N SER A 26 -9.31 -6.27 -4.41
CA SER A 26 -10.24 -5.56 -5.31
C SER A 26 -9.50 -4.52 -6.16
N GLN A 27 -8.50 -3.84 -5.61
CA GLN A 27 -7.67 -2.83 -6.28
C GLN A 27 -6.22 -2.95 -5.82
N PHE A 28 -5.29 -2.58 -6.69
CA PHE A 28 -3.90 -2.31 -6.33
C PHE A 28 -3.52 -0.96 -6.92
N ALA A 29 -2.78 -0.16 -6.15
CA ALA A 29 -2.11 1.02 -6.66
C ALA A 29 -0.66 1.07 -6.18
N ALA A 30 0.20 1.67 -7.00
CA ALA A 30 1.57 1.94 -6.62
C ALA A 30 2.16 3.16 -7.34
N VAL A 31 3.10 3.80 -6.66
CA VAL A 31 3.87 4.95 -7.17
C VAL A 31 5.34 4.71 -6.84
N ARG A 32 6.20 4.84 -7.86
CA ARG A 32 7.65 4.75 -7.69
C ARG A 32 8.24 6.14 -7.46
N THR A 33 9.16 6.24 -6.51
CA THR A 33 9.92 7.45 -6.25
C THR A 33 11.42 7.22 -6.24
N ASP A 34 12.19 8.28 -6.45
CA ASP A 34 13.62 8.32 -6.10
C ASP A 34 13.82 8.38 -4.57
N ALA A 35 15.08 8.46 -4.13
CA ALA A 35 15.43 8.56 -2.71
C ALA A 35 14.97 9.87 -2.07
N GLU A 36 14.83 10.92 -2.88
CA GLU A 36 14.31 12.24 -2.55
C GLU A 36 12.77 12.26 -2.52
N LEU A 37 12.13 11.10 -2.69
CA LEU A 37 10.68 10.90 -2.67
C LEU A 37 9.96 11.65 -3.79
N ASN A 38 10.62 11.97 -4.91
CA ASN A 38 9.98 12.51 -6.12
C ASN A 38 9.45 11.36 -6.99
N GLU A 39 8.25 11.50 -7.55
CA GLU A 39 7.69 10.49 -8.46
C GLU A 39 8.55 10.38 -9.72
N ILE A 40 8.96 9.16 -10.09
CA ILE A 40 9.85 8.91 -11.24
C ILE A 40 9.21 8.08 -12.37
N ASP A 41 8.09 7.42 -12.09
CA ASP A 41 7.33 6.63 -13.06
C ASP A 41 5.86 7.07 -13.06
N THR A 42 5.13 6.70 -14.12
CA THR A 42 3.68 6.82 -14.14
C THR A 42 3.06 5.95 -13.04
N PRO A 43 2.16 6.50 -12.20
CA PRO A 43 1.43 5.71 -11.22
C PRO A 43 0.68 4.55 -11.86
N VAL A 44 0.66 3.40 -11.19
CA VAL A 44 -0.15 2.26 -11.60
C VAL A 44 -1.34 2.13 -10.66
N ALA A 45 -2.51 1.88 -11.23
CA ALA A 45 -3.73 1.56 -10.49
C ALA A 45 -4.60 0.65 -11.36
N PHE A 46 -5.02 -0.49 -10.82
CA PHE A 46 -5.85 -1.45 -11.55
C PHE A 46 -6.65 -2.33 -10.59
N HIS A 47 -7.76 -2.87 -11.07
CA HIS A 47 -8.68 -3.69 -10.28
C HIS A 47 -8.48 -5.19 -10.53
N CYS A 48 -8.80 -6.01 -9.53
CA CYS A 48 -8.85 -7.47 -9.64
C CYS A 48 -10.31 -7.92 -9.77
N GLN A 49 -10.61 -8.75 -10.76
CA GLN A 49 -11.92 -9.40 -10.82
C GLN A 49 -12.09 -10.37 -9.64
N PRO A 50 -13.25 -10.38 -8.97
CA PRO A 50 -13.53 -11.35 -7.93
C PRO A 50 -13.61 -12.77 -8.52
N THR A 51 -13.11 -13.75 -7.79
CA THR A 51 -13.29 -15.16 -8.18
C THR A 51 -14.70 -15.63 -7.83
N ARG A 52 -15.23 -16.59 -8.59
CA ARG A 52 -16.64 -17.04 -8.45
C ARG A 52 -16.92 -17.88 -7.21
N ASP A 53 -15.89 -18.24 -6.47
CA ASP A 53 -15.90 -19.14 -5.30
C ASP A 53 -15.80 -18.40 -3.96
N VAL A 54 -15.60 -17.08 -3.97
CA VAL A 54 -15.46 -16.27 -2.75
C VAL A 54 -16.44 -15.10 -2.79
N LEU A 55 -17.27 -14.97 -1.75
CA LEU A 55 -18.12 -13.80 -1.56
C LEU A 55 -17.34 -12.71 -0.83
N PRO A 56 -17.36 -11.45 -1.32
CA PRO A 56 -16.79 -10.32 -0.60
C PRO A 56 -17.42 -10.08 0.77
N ASP A 57 -16.61 -9.60 1.70
CA ASP A 57 -17.10 -9.01 2.95
C ASP A 57 -17.92 -7.74 2.62
N PRO A 58 -19.20 -7.66 3.03
CA PRO A 58 -20.03 -6.49 2.79
C PRO A 58 -19.45 -5.20 3.38
N ASP A 59 -18.82 -5.26 4.56
CA ASP A 59 -18.28 -4.08 5.23
C ASP A 59 -17.04 -3.56 4.47
N ALA A 60 -16.22 -4.46 3.94
CA ALA A 60 -15.11 -4.07 3.08
C ALA A 60 -15.60 -3.36 1.80
N CYS A 61 -16.67 -3.85 1.18
CA CYS A 61 -17.26 -3.18 0.01
C CYS A 61 -17.81 -1.79 0.35
N LEU A 62 -18.33 -1.59 1.56
CA LEU A 62 -18.83 -0.29 2.03
C LEU A 62 -17.69 0.69 2.34
N ILE A 63 -16.61 0.21 2.93
CA ILE A 63 -15.43 1.02 3.26
C ILE A 63 -14.72 1.49 1.98
N THR A 64 -14.46 0.56 1.07
CA THR A 64 -13.72 0.83 -0.18
C THR A 64 -14.59 1.49 -1.26
N GLY A 65 -15.91 1.34 -1.18
CA GLY A 65 -16.83 1.72 -2.26
C GLY A 65 -16.71 0.85 -3.52
N ILE A 66 -15.84 -0.17 -3.52
CA ILE A 66 -15.62 -1.04 -4.67
C ILE A 66 -16.59 -2.22 -4.58
N THR A 67 -17.59 -2.23 -5.46
CA THR A 67 -18.50 -3.37 -5.58
C THR A 67 -17.86 -4.51 -6.39
N PRO A 68 -18.20 -5.78 -6.11
CA PRO A 68 -17.73 -6.90 -6.93
C PRO A 68 -18.17 -6.77 -8.39
N GLN A 69 -19.32 -6.15 -8.68
CA GLN A 69 -19.79 -5.90 -10.04
C GLN A 69 -18.93 -4.87 -10.77
N PHE A 70 -18.47 -3.83 -10.08
CA PHE A 70 -17.52 -2.87 -10.62
C PHE A 70 -16.18 -3.53 -10.89
N ALA A 71 -15.59 -4.21 -9.90
CA ALA A 71 -14.30 -4.89 -10.06
C ALA A 71 -14.34 -5.99 -11.12
N GLN A 72 -15.48 -6.68 -11.29
CA GLN A 72 -15.70 -7.66 -12.35
C GLN A 72 -15.70 -7.03 -13.76
N ARG A 73 -16.15 -5.78 -13.90
CA ARG A 73 -16.23 -5.08 -15.18
C ARG A 73 -14.94 -4.33 -15.54
N GLU A 74 -14.34 -3.66 -14.56
CA GLU A 74 -13.17 -2.79 -14.76
C GLU A 74 -11.83 -3.49 -14.47
N GLY A 75 -11.86 -4.63 -13.78
CA GLY A 75 -10.68 -5.36 -13.37
C GLY A 75 -10.20 -6.41 -14.36
N VAL A 76 -9.03 -6.95 -14.08
CA VAL A 76 -8.44 -8.09 -14.80
C VAL A 76 -8.51 -9.37 -13.96
N PRO A 77 -8.47 -10.57 -14.57
CA PRO A 77 -8.42 -11.82 -13.82
C PRO A 77 -7.24 -11.90 -12.85
N GLU A 78 -7.40 -12.59 -11.71
CA GLU A 78 -6.38 -12.69 -10.64
C GLU A 78 -4.96 -13.06 -11.16
N PRO A 79 -4.78 -13.99 -12.13
CA PRO A 79 -3.45 -14.29 -12.68
C PRO A 79 -2.78 -13.10 -13.37
N GLU A 80 -3.56 -12.33 -14.14
CA GLU A 80 -3.06 -11.12 -14.81
C GLU A 80 -2.80 -10.00 -13.80
N PHE A 81 -3.67 -9.86 -12.80
CA PHE A 81 -3.50 -8.91 -11.71
C PHE A 81 -2.17 -9.13 -10.99
N PHE A 82 -1.89 -10.37 -10.55
CA PHE A 82 -0.64 -10.67 -9.84
C PHE A 82 0.59 -10.69 -10.74
N ALA A 83 0.45 -10.93 -12.05
CA ALA A 83 1.54 -10.72 -13.00
C ALA A 83 1.99 -9.26 -13.03
N ARG A 84 1.03 -8.31 -13.07
CA ARG A 84 1.31 -6.86 -13.04
C ARG A 84 1.88 -6.40 -11.70
N VAL A 85 1.32 -6.89 -10.58
CA VAL A 85 1.86 -6.64 -9.23
C VAL A 85 3.31 -7.12 -9.13
N HIS A 86 3.58 -8.36 -9.57
CA HIS A 86 4.91 -8.94 -9.53
C HIS A 86 5.90 -8.12 -10.36
N GLU A 87 5.53 -7.70 -11.56
CA GLU A 87 6.35 -6.82 -12.41
C GLU A 87 6.69 -5.50 -11.70
N ALA A 88 5.69 -4.83 -11.14
CA ALA A 88 5.90 -3.57 -10.41
C ALA A 88 6.87 -3.75 -9.22
N MET A 89 6.73 -4.83 -8.46
CA MET A 89 7.48 -5.07 -7.21
C MET A 89 8.87 -5.69 -7.40
N THR A 90 9.22 -6.17 -8.60
CA THR A 90 10.50 -6.89 -8.83
C THR A 90 11.57 -6.10 -9.58
N VAL A 91 11.32 -4.80 -9.80
CA VAL A 91 12.34 -3.88 -10.32
C VAL A 91 13.59 -3.91 -9.41
N PRO A 92 14.79 -4.25 -9.91
CA PRO A 92 16.01 -4.34 -9.10
C PRO A 92 16.29 -3.07 -8.29
N GLY A 93 16.78 -3.23 -7.05
CA GLY A 93 17.10 -2.11 -6.17
C GLY A 93 15.88 -1.37 -5.58
N SER A 94 14.69 -1.99 -5.60
CA SER A 94 13.48 -1.37 -5.03
C SER A 94 13.34 -1.65 -3.53
N CYS A 95 13.05 -0.62 -2.75
CA CYS A 95 12.46 -0.75 -1.42
C CYS A 95 10.94 -0.64 -1.55
N VAL A 96 10.23 -1.76 -1.39
CA VAL A 96 8.76 -1.80 -1.50
C VAL A 96 8.14 -1.52 -0.13
N LEU A 97 7.24 -0.54 -0.05
CA LEU A 97 6.66 -0.11 1.23
C LEU A 97 5.24 0.44 1.07
N GLY A 98 4.54 0.56 2.20
CA GLY A 98 3.23 1.20 2.30
C GLY A 98 2.97 1.67 3.73
N TYR A 99 1.70 1.74 4.11
CA TYR A 99 1.27 2.11 5.46
C TYR A 99 0.61 0.91 6.15
N ASN A 100 1.26 0.33 7.15
CA ASN A 100 0.89 -0.96 7.76
C ASN A 100 0.98 -2.16 6.78
N SER A 101 1.78 -2.00 5.72
CA SER A 101 1.88 -2.97 4.63
C SER A 101 2.46 -4.32 5.05
N ILE A 102 3.43 -4.35 5.97
CA ILE A 102 4.10 -5.61 6.36
C ILE A 102 3.12 -6.60 6.98
N ARG A 103 2.10 -6.11 7.68
CA ARG A 103 1.15 -6.95 8.42
C ARG A 103 -0.12 -7.28 7.61
N PHE A 104 -0.31 -6.66 6.45
CA PHE A 104 -1.50 -6.84 5.63
C PHE A 104 -1.18 -7.01 4.14
N ASP A 105 -0.79 -5.94 3.45
CA ASP A 105 -0.55 -5.91 1.99
C ASP A 105 0.53 -6.89 1.53
N ASP A 106 1.58 -7.05 2.33
CA ASP A 106 2.64 -8.02 2.07
C ASP A 106 2.14 -9.45 2.16
N GLU A 107 1.26 -9.74 3.13
CA GLU A 107 0.62 -11.05 3.25
C GLU A 107 -0.35 -11.29 2.08
N LEU A 108 -1.10 -10.27 1.66
CA LEU A 108 -2.00 -10.34 0.51
C LEU A 108 -1.21 -10.62 -0.77
N THR A 109 -0.08 -9.92 -0.93
CA THR A 109 0.88 -10.13 -2.02
C THR A 109 1.44 -11.55 -1.98
N ARG A 110 1.95 -12.01 -0.84
CA ARG A 110 2.53 -13.37 -0.69
C ARG A 110 1.52 -14.45 -1.07
N HIS A 111 0.30 -14.38 -0.54
CA HIS A 111 -0.75 -15.34 -0.85
C HIS A 111 -1.21 -15.26 -2.31
N GLY A 112 -1.33 -14.05 -2.86
CA GLY A 112 -1.68 -13.81 -4.24
C GLY A 112 -0.66 -14.35 -5.24
N LEU A 113 0.62 -14.04 -5.03
CA LEU A 113 1.74 -14.58 -5.80
C LEU A 113 1.77 -16.11 -5.72
N TRP A 114 1.60 -16.68 -4.51
CA TRP A 114 1.53 -18.12 -4.32
C TRP A 114 0.40 -18.79 -5.11
N ARG A 115 -0.83 -18.23 -5.07
CA ARG A 115 -1.98 -18.74 -5.83
C ARG A 115 -1.75 -18.70 -7.35
N ASN A 116 -0.94 -17.75 -7.82
CA ASN A 116 -0.73 -17.48 -9.23
C ASN A 116 0.67 -17.90 -9.73
N PHE A 117 1.32 -18.84 -9.02
CA PHE A 117 2.58 -19.48 -9.42
C PHE A 117 3.80 -18.55 -9.55
N PHE A 118 3.80 -17.43 -8.81
CA PHE A 118 4.98 -16.57 -8.67
C PHE A 118 5.73 -16.86 -7.35
N PRO A 119 7.06 -16.67 -7.28
CA PRO A 119 7.83 -16.78 -6.04
C PRO A 119 7.32 -15.75 -5.00
N PRO A 120 6.76 -16.18 -3.85
CA PRO A 120 6.09 -15.25 -2.94
C PRO A 120 7.03 -14.25 -2.23
N TYR A 121 8.33 -14.58 -2.16
CA TYR A 121 9.29 -13.86 -1.33
C TYR A 121 10.44 -13.21 -2.11
N ASP A 122 10.69 -13.58 -3.37
CA ASP A 122 11.87 -13.10 -4.11
C ASP A 122 11.89 -11.57 -4.25
N ARG A 123 10.72 -10.96 -4.47
CA ARG A 123 10.56 -9.49 -4.53
C ARG A 123 11.02 -8.77 -3.27
N GLU A 124 11.17 -9.47 -2.14
CA GLU A 124 11.47 -8.89 -0.83
C GLU A 124 12.97 -8.74 -0.55
N TRP A 125 13.84 -9.40 -1.33
CA TRP A 125 15.28 -9.45 -1.05
C TRP A 125 16.17 -9.60 -2.30
N ARG A 126 15.65 -10.22 -3.37
CA ARG A 126 16.44 -10.53 -4.56
C ARG A 126 16.78 -9.25 -5.32
N ASN A 127 17.91 -9.26 -6.03
CA ASN A 127 18.38 -8.14 -6.85
C ASN A 127 18.53 -6.81 -6.08
N GLY A 128 18.89 -6.89 -4.79
CA GLY A 128 19.04 -5.71 -3.93
C GLY A 128 17.72 -5.08 -3.51
N SER A 129 16.61 -5.81 -3.64
CA SER A 129 15.30 -5.34 -3.16
C SER A 129 15.21 -5.43 -1.64
N SER A 130 14.32 -4.64 -1.06
CA SER A 130 14.03 -4.64 0.37
C SER A 130 12.57 -4.26 0.62
N ARG A 131 12.16 -4.27 1.88
CA ARG A 131 10.82 -3.82 2.29
C ARG A 131 10.89 -2.83 3.44
N TRP A 132 9.87 -2.00 3.54
CA TRP A 132 9.65 -1.12 4.69
C TRP A 132 8.16 -0.88 4.95
N ASP A 133 7.84 -0.20 6.05
CA ASP A 133 6.47 0.10 6.47
C ASP A 133 6.47 1.39 7.28
N LEU A 134 5.70 2.40 6.84
CA LEU A 134 5.76 3.75 7.40
C LEU A 134 5.10 3.87 8.79
N ILE A 135 4.21 2.94 9.19
CA ILE A 135 3.43 3.10 10.42
C ILE A 135 4.29 3.06 11.70
N ASP A 136 5.29 2.18 11.74
CA ASP A 136 6.14 2.01 12.92
C ASP A 136 7.22 3.11 13.06
N PRO A 137 7.86 3.58 11.97
CA PRO A 137 8.66 4.81 11.99
C PRO A 137 7.88 6.03 12.51
N LEU A 138 6.59 6.19 12.14
CA LEU A 138 5.76 7.27 12.68
C LEU A 138 5.47 7.11 14.17
N ARG A 139 5.19 5.88 14.63
CA ARG A 139 5.06 5.59 16.07
C ARG A 139 6.35 5.90 16.82
N ALA A 140 7.50 5.58 16.24
CA ALA A 140 8.80 5.89 16.81
C ALA A 140 9.05 7.41 16.84
N ALA A 141 8.69 8.15 15.77
CA ALA A 141 8.78 9.61 15.73
C ALA A 141 7.92 10.23 16.83
N TYR A 142 6.65 9.83 16.97
CA TYR A 142 5.78 10.29 18.06
C TYR A 142 6.40 10.04 19.45
N ALA A 143 6.91 8.84 19.70
CA ALA A 143 7.43 8.47 21.02
C ALA A 143 8.78 9.11 21.36
N LEU A 144 9.65 9.27 20.35
CA LEU A 144 11.06 9.64 20.57
C LEU A 144 11.36 11.09 20.16
N ARG A 145 10.74 11.60 19.09
CA ARG A 145 11.00 12.91 18.48
C ARG A 145 9.70 13.50 17.91
N PRO A 146 8.71 13.84 18.75
CA PRO A 146 7.37 14.26 18.28
C PRO A 146 7.34 15.65 17.62
N ALA A 147 8.41 16.44 17.75
CA ALA A 147 8.48 17.76 17.11
C ALA A 147 8.41 17.63 15.58
N GLY A 148 7.75 18.60 14.93
CA GLY A 148 7.66 18.70 13.46
C GLY A 148 6.42 18.06 12.82
N LEU A 149 5.64 17.26 13.56
CA LEU A 149 4.34 16.75 13.13
C LEU A 149 3.26 17.04 14.18
N ASN A 150 2.02 17.21 13.71
CA ASN A 150 0.83 17.29 14.55
C ASN A 150 0.29 15.87 14.76
N TRP A 151 0.08 15.49 16.02
CA TRP A 151 -0.34 14.14 16.39
C TRP A 151 -1.82 14.16 16.84
N PRO A 152 -2.75 13.64 16.03
CA PRO A 152 -4.16 13.61 16.38
C PRO A 152 -4.42 12.64 17.53
N THR A 153 -5.40 12.93 18.37
CA THR A 153 -5.87 12.04 19.42
C THR A 153 -7.21 11.41 19.05
N ARG A 154 -7.44 10.20 19.55
CA ARG A 154 -8.74 9.52 19.49
C ARG A 154 -9.64 10.03 20.63
N ASP A 155 -10.89 9.60 20.64
CA ASP A 155 -11.88 9.97 21.67
C ASP A 155 -11.46 9.56 23.09
N ASP A 156 -10.65 8.50 23.22
CA ASP A 156 -10.10 8.02 24.49
C ASP A 156 -8.84 8.80 24.95
N GLY A 157 -8.40 9.79 24.17
CA GLY A 157 -7.21 10.60 24.43
C GLY A 157 -5.89 9.97 23.97
N ALA A 158 -5.89 8.71 23.50
CA ALA A 158 -4.69 8.08 22.95
C ALA A 158 -4.33 8.63 21.56
N PRO A 159 -3.04 8.64 21.16
CA PRO A 159 -2.65 9.08 19.82
C PRO A 159 -3.26 8.17 18.73
N SER A 160 -3.71 8.78 17.64
CA SER A 160 -4.20 8.07 16.46
C SER A 160 -3.09 7.95 15.41
N PHE A 161 -2.89 6.72 14.93
CA PHE A 161 -2.03 6.42 13.78
C PHE A 161 -2.85 5.90 12.59
N ARG A 162 -4.10 6.34 12.47
CA ARG A 162 -4.84 6.17 11.22
C ARG A 162 -4.35 7.19 10.19
N LEU A 163 -4.17 6.77 8.94
CA LEU A 163 -3.56 7.61 7.90
C LEU A 163 -4.41 8.85 7.63
N GLU A 164 -5.73 8.70 7.57
CA GLU A 164 -6.70 9.78 7.41
C GLU A 164 -6.66 10.80 8.56
N HIS A 165 -6.44 10.35 9.79
CA HIS A 165 -6.30 11.26 10.93
C HIS A 165 -4.98 12.03 10.88
N LEU A 166 -3.86 11.35 10.57
CA LEU A 166 -2.54 11.97 10.50
C LEU A 166 -2.45 12.99 9.36
N THR A 167 -2.97 12.64 8.19
CA THR A 167 -3.00 13.51 7.02
C THR A 167 -3.82 14.78 7.29
N ALA A 168 -5.03 14.63 7.85
CA ALA A 168 -5.86 15.77 8.25
C ALA A 168 -5.16 16.69 9.27
N ALA A 169 -4.55 16.12 10.31
CA ALA A 169 -3.84 16.89 11.33
C ALA A 169 -2.62 17.66 10.79
N ASN A 170 -2.01 17.19 9.70
CA ASN A 170 -0.80 17.75 9.10
C ASN A 170 -1.06 18.54 7.80
N GLY A 171 -2.33 18.85 7.49
CA GLY A 171 -2.71 19.63 6.31
C GLY A 171 -2.31 18.97 4.99
N ILE A 172 -2.38 17.63 4.95
CA ILE A 172 -2.16 16.82 3.75
C ILE A 172 -3.53 16.50 3.17
N GLU A 173 -3.73 16.82 1.90
CA GLU A 173 -4.97 16.48 1.19
C GLU A 173 -5.13 14.96 1.11
N HIS A 174 -6.30 14.49 1.54
CA HIS A 174 -6.67 13.08 1.55
C HIS A 174 -8.15 12.93 1.18
N ALA A 175 -8.54 13.54 0.06
CA ALA A 175 -9.90 13.46 -0.45
C ALA A 175 -10.13 12.13 -1.18
N GLY A 176 -11.14 11.36 -0.76
CA GLY A 176 -11.41 10.03 -1.31
C GLY A 176 -10.54 8.94 -0.68
N ALA A 177 -10.36 8.97 0.65
CA ALA A 177 -9.74 7.87 1.39
C ALA A 177 -10.44 6.54 1.07
N HIS A 178 -9.67 5.44 1.10
CA HIS A 178 -10.08 4.12 0.62
C HIS A 178 -10.18 4.00 -0.92
N ASP A 179 -9.38 4.82 -1.62
CA ASP A 179 -8.88 4.53 -2.97
C ASP A 179 -7.37 4.32 -2.86
N ALA A 180 -6.90 3.17 -3.32
CA ALA A 180 -5.51 2.76 -3.10
C ALA A 180 -4.48 3.80 -3.61
N LEU A 181 -4.78 4.54 -4.70
CA LEU A 181 -3.83 5.54 -5.22
C LEU A 181 -3.81 6.81 -4.36
N VAL A 182 -4.96 7.20 -3.81
CA VAL A 182 -5.06 8.30 -2.86
C VAL A 182 -4.26 7.97 -1.59
N ASP A 183 -4.43 6.76 -1.04
CA ASP A 183 -3.71 6.29 0.15
C ASP A 183 -2.20 6.17 -0.08
N VAL A 184 -1.76 5.73 -1.27
CA VAL A 184 -0.34 5.75 -1.67
C VAL A 184 0.22 7.18 -1.66
N ARG A 185 -0.49 8.15 -2.25
CA ARG A 185 -0.03 9.55 -2.30
C ARG A 185 -0.02 10.20 -0.92
N ALA A 186 -1.02 9.90 -0.09
CA ALA A 186 -1.06 10.30 1.30
C ALA A 186 0.15 9.76 2.08
N THR A 187 0.50 8.49 1.87
CA THR A 187 1.68 7.84 2.47
C THR A 187 2.98 8.52 2.04
N ILE A 188 3.16 8.83 0.75
CA ILE A 188 4.33 9.56 0.24
C ILE A 188 4.40 10.97 0.86
N ALA A 189 3.29 11.70 0.90
CA ALA A 189 3.24 13.04 1.46
C ALA A 189 3.61 13.04 2.96
N LEU A 190 3.13 12.05 3.71
CA LEU A 190 3.46 11.88 5.13
C LEU A 190 4.93 11.52 5.33
N ALA A 191 5.50 10.64 4.49
CA ALA A 191 6.93 10.32 4.51
C ALA A 191 7.79 11.56 4.23
N ARG A 192 7.41 12.40 3.25
CA ARG A 192 8.09 13.67 2.97
C ARG A 192 8.03 14.63 4.16
N ARG A 193 6.89 14.73 4.85
CA ARG A 193 6.74 15.54 6.07
C ARG A 193 7.64 15.03 7.19
N MET A 194 7.62 13.73 7.47
CA MET A 194 8.46 13.10 8.49
C MET A 194 9.96 13.29 8.21
N ARG A 195 10.38 13.23 6.94
CA ARG A 195 11.79 13.47 6.57
C ARG A 195 12.27 14.90 6.85
N ASN A 196 11.36 15.86 6.73
CA ASN A 196 11.68 17.29 6.88
C ASN A 196 11.39 17.83 8.29
N ALA A 197 10.93 16.97 9.20
CA ALA A 197 10.54 17.30 10.57
C ALA A 197 11.73 17.37 11.54
#